data_AF-A0A3M0WVA0-F1
#
_entry.id   AF-A0A3M0WVA0-F1
#
_cell.length_a   1.000
_cell.length_b   1.000
_cell.length_c   1.000
_cell.angle_alpha   90.00
_cell.angle_beta   90.00
_cell.angle_gamma   90.00
#
_symmetry.space_group_name_H-M   'P 1'
#
loop_
_entity.id
_entity.type
_entity.pdbx_description
1 polymer ?
#
loop_
_entity_poly.entity_id
_entity_poly.type
_entity_poly.pdbx_seq_one_letter_code
_entity_poly.pdbx_strand_id
1 'polypeptide(L)'
;EYSSGFESIDEAIEQAANTQSDLIVICSTDDNYKEIVLPLVKELKSRTNKQLILAGNPKADIDKYFEAGLDGNIYLGQDVLEFLNDILDKIENSNKVESERK
;
A
#
# COMPACT_ATOMS: atom_id res chain seq x y z
N GLU A 1 12.06 -9.24 17.39
CA GLU A 1 12.26 -7.79 17.58
C GLU A 1 11.34 -7.07 16.62
N TYR A 2 10.58 -6.08 17.08
CA TYR A 2 9.84 -5.19 16.18
C TYR A 2 10.85 -4.22 15.58
N SER A 3 10.91 -4.10 14.26
CA SER A 3 11.71 -3.04 13.63
C SER A 3 11.16 -1.70 14.14
N SER A 4 12.04 -0.72 14.37
CA SER A 4 11.68 0.62 14.83
C SER A 4 10.86 1.43 13.81
N GLY A 5 10.44 0.82 12.69
CA GLY A 5 9.84 1.52 11.57
C GLY A 5 10.87 2.42 10.87
N PHE A 6 10.36 3.43 10.18
CA PHE A 6 11.16 4.48 9.54
C PHE A 6 11.02 5.78 10.34
N GLU A 7 12.11 6.54 10.43
CA GLU A 7 12.12 7.80 11.20
C GLU A 7 11.53 8.97 10.39
N SER A 8 11.40 8.82 9.07
CA SER A 8 10.82 9.83 8.18
C SER A 8 9.99 9.22 7.05
N ILE A 9 9.07 10.02 6.51
CA ILE A 9 8.26 9.63 5.34
C ILE A 9 9.17 9.41 4.12
N ASP A 10 10.16 10.27 3.91
CA ASP A 10 11.08 10.18 2.76
C ASP A 10 11.88 8.88 2.76
N GLU A 11 12.40 8.48 3.93
CA GLU A 11 13.09 7.20 4.08
C GLU A 11 12.18 6.02 3.76
N ALA A 12 10.94 6.04 4.27
CA ALA A 12 9.95 5.02 3.98
C ALA A 12 9.64 4.92 2.47
N ILE A 13 9.51 6.06 1.79
CA ILE A 13 9.26 6.12 0.34
C ILE A 13 10.44 5.53 -0.41
N GLU A 14 11.67 5.91 -0.08
CA GLU A 14 12.86 5.41 -0.78
C GLU A 14 12.99 3.89 -0.62
N GLN A 15 12.81 3.36 0.59
CA GLN A 15 12.87 1.93 0.82
C GLN A 15 11.74 1.17 0.12
N ALA A 16 10.52 1.71 0.16
CA ALA A 16 9.36 1.11 -0.48
C ALA A 16 9.43 1.17 -2.02
N ALA A 17 10.02 2.23 -2.59
CA ALA A 17 10.20 2.34 -4.02
C ALA A 17 11.26 1.36 -4.55
N ASN A 18 12.33 1.14 -3.78
CA ASN A 18 13.48 0.35 -4.21
C ASN A 18 13.40 -1.14 -3.83
N THR A 19 12.43 -1.56 -3.02
CA THR A 19 12.25 -2.99 -2.71
C THR A 19 11.85 -3.81 -3.94
N GLN A 20 12.16 -5.11 -3.94
CA GLN A 20 11.69 -6.07 -4.94
C GLN A 20 10.26 -6.55 -4.68
N SER A 21 9.65 -6.21 -3.54
CA SER A 21 8.28 -6.64 -3.22
C SER A 21 7.25 -6.05 -4.18
N ASP A 22 6.29 -6.85 -4.62
CA ASP A 22 5.19 -6.39 -5.50
C ASP A 22 4.15 -5.53 -4.77
N LEU A 23 4.20 -5.53 -3.44
CA LEU A 23 3.19 -4.97 -2.56
C LEU A 23 3.82 -4.27 -1.35
N ILE A 24 3.21 -3.15 -0.95
CA ILE A 24 3.60 -2.33 0.19
C ILE A 24 2.39 -2.18 1.11
N VAL A 25 2.57 -2.49 2.40
CA VAL A 25 1.56 -2.28 3.44
C VAL A 25 1.96 -1.09 4.30
N ILE A 26 1.09 -0.09 4.39
CA ILE A 26 1.24 1.06 5.29
C ILE A 26 0.56 0.70 6.62
N CYS A 27 1.34 0.64 7.70
CA CYS A 27 0.82 0.38 9.04
C CYS A 27 1.31 1.45 10.03
N SER A 28 0.37 2.07 10.74
CA SER A 28 0.64 3.08 11.76
C SER A 28 -0.54 3.18 12.72
N THR A 29 -0.58 4.22 13.55
CA THR A 29 -1.75 4.57 14.35
C THR A 29 -2.76 5.37 13.53
N ASP A 30 -4.04 5.29 13.92
CA ASP A 30 -5.12 6.04 13.25
C ASP A 30 -4.86 7.55 13.23
N ASP A 31 -4.25 8.08 14.29
CA ASP A 31 -3.89 9.50 14.40
C ASP A 31 -2.84 9.91 13.36
N ASN A 32 -1.85 9.05 13.11
CA ASN A 32 -0.76 9.35 12.19
C ASN A 32 -1.18 9.23 10.72
N TYR A 33 -2.24 8.48 10.40
CA TYR A 33 -2.64 8.23 9.01
C TYR A 33 -2.95 9.49 8.20
N LYS A 34 -3.53 10.51 8.84
CA LYS A 34 -3.89 11.78 8.20
C LYS A 34 -2.68 12.50 7.62
N GLU A 35 -1.53 12.35 8.25
CA GLU A 35 -0.29 13.02 7.88
C GLU A 35 0.54 12.19 6.91
N ILE A 36 0.55 10.86 7.07
CA ILE A 36 1.50 9.99 6.35
C ILE A 36 0.91 9.29 5.12
N VAL A 37 -0.38 8.91 5.13
CA VAL A 37 -0.90 7.98 4.10
C VAL A 37 -0.99 8.67 2.74
N LEU A 38 -1.52 9.89 2.69
CA LEU A 38 -1.73 10.58 1.42
C LEU A 38 -0.40 10.92 0.70
N PRO A 39 0.64 11.45 1.37
CA PRO A 39 1.96 11.63 0.76
C PRO A 39 2.57 10.31 0.28
N LEU A 40 2.53 9.26 1.11
CA LEU A 40 3.07 7.94 0.77
C LEU A 40 2.41 7.36 -0.49
N VAL A 41 1.08 7.34 -0.53
CA VAL A 41 0.33 6.77 -1.65
C VAL A 41 0.62 7.51 -2.95
N LYS A 42 0.59 8.85 -2.93
CA LYS A 42 0.84 9.66 -4.13
C LYS A 42 2.25 9.46 -4.68
N GLU A 43 3.25 9.49 -3.81
CA GLU A 43 4.65 9.36 -4.23
C GLU A 43 4.99 7.94 -4.69
N LEU A 44 4.45 6.92 -4.01
CA LEU A 44 4.69 5.53 -4.40
C LEU A 44 3.96 5.17 -5.69
N LYS A 45 2.77 5.73 -5.96
CA LYS A 45 2.09 5.55 -7.24
C LYS A 45 2.74 6.29 -8.40
N SER A 46 3.41 7.42 -8.17
CA SER A 46 4.16 8.11 -9.23
C SER A 46 5.45 7.37 -9.60
N ARG A 47 6.04 6.65 -8.64
CA ARG A 47 7.33 5.96 -8.79
C ARG A 47 7.22 4.47 -9.10
N THR A 48 6.11 3.81 -8.75
CA THR A 48 6.00 2.35 -8.81
C THR A 48 4.62 1.90 -9.27
N ASN A 49 4.56 0.70 -9.86
CA ASN A 49 3.32 -0.02 -10.16
C ASN A 49 2.93 -1.02 -9.04
N LYS A 50 3.51 -0.89 -7.85
CA LYS A 50 3.29 -1.81 -6.73
C LYS A 50 1.87 -1.66 -6.17
N GLN A 51 1.36 -2.73 -5.57
CA GLN A 51 0.10 -2.71 -4.83
C GLN A 51 0.30 -1.99 -3.48
N LEU A 52 -0.52 -0.98 -3.20
CA LEU A 52 -0.48 -0.17 -1.99
C LEU A 52 -1.69 -0.50 -1.10
N ILE A 53 -1.41 -0.97 0.11
CA ILE A 53 -2.45 -1.43 1.04
C ILE A 53 -2.32 -0.68 2.36
N LEU A 54 -3.45 -0.27 2.94
CA LEU A 54 -3.50 0.32 4.28
C LEU A 54 -3.90 -0.71 5.33
N ALA A 55 -3.12 -0.87 6.39
CA ALA A 55 -3.49 -1.70 7.54
C ALA A 55 -4.40 -0.93 8.52
N GLY A 56 -5.65 -0.72 8.12
CA GLY A 56 -6.65 -0.06 8.94
C GLY A 56 -7.86 0.38 8.14
N ASN A 57 -8.86 0.93 8.84
CA ASN A 57 -10.02 1.54 8.20
C ASN A 57 -10.39 2.86 8.88
N PRO A 58 -9.59 3.92 8.67
CA PRO A 58 -9.96 5.27 9.10
C PRO A 58 -11.15 5.75 8.27
N LYS A 59 -12.37 5.44 8.74
CA LYS A 59 -13.64 5.64 8.02
C LYS A 59 -13.84 7.05 7.43
N ALA A 60 -13.23 8.07 8.02
CA ALA A 60 -13.39 9.46 7.58
C ALA A 60 -12.53 9.82 6.34
N ASP A 61 -11.44 9.09 6.12
CA ASP A 61 -10.40 9.46 5.14
C ASP A 61 -10.09 8.34 4.13
N ILE A 62 -10.63 7.14 4.33
CA ILE A 62 -10.35 5.97 3.49
C ILE A 62 -10.67 6.21 2.01
N ASP A 63 -11.80 6.86 1.69
CA ASP A 63 -12.20 7.17 0.31
C ASP A 63 -11.18 8.07 -0.38
N LYS A 64 -10.63 9.05 0.36
CA LYS A 64 -9.59 9.96 -0.17
C LYS A 64 -8.30 9.21 -0.49
N TYR A 65 -8.00 8.16 0.27
CA TYR A 65 -6.81 7.34 0.02
C TYR A 65 -7.01 6.46 -1.23
N PHE A 66 -8.19 5.89 -1.41
CA PHE A 66 -8.55 5.19 -2.66
C PHE A 66 -8.50 6.12 -3.87
N GLU A 67 -9.04 7.34 -3.78
CA GLU A 67 -8.95 8.36 -4.83
C GLU A 67 -7.49 8.75 -5.16
N ALA A 68 -6.60 8.71 -4.17
CA ALA A 68 -5.18 8.97 -4.37
C ALA A 68 -4.41 7.79 -4.99
N GLY A 69 -5.04 6.61 -5.09
CA GLY A 69 -4.46 5.42 -5.68
C GLY A 69 -4.14 4.30 -4.69
N LEU A 70 -4.77 4.25 -3.51
CA LEU A 70 -4.69 3.07 -2.65
C LEU A 70 -5.40 1.88 -3.33
N ASP A 71 -4.83 0.68 -3.29
CA ASP A 71 -5.39 -0.50 -3.97
C ASP A 71 -6.26 -1.39 -3.05
N GLY A 72 -6.13 -1.22 -1.74
CA GLY A 72 -6.89 -1.98 -0.75
C GLY A 72 -6.59 -1.58 0.70
N ASN A 73 -7.35 -2.15 1.63
CA ASN A 73 -7.12 -1.97 3.05
C ASN A 73 -7.47 -3.23 3.85
N ILE A 74 -6.69 -3.50 4.91
CA ILE A 74 -6.86 -4.63 5.82
C ILE A 74 -7.56 -4.11 7.09
N TYR A 75 -8.72 -4.67 7.42
CA TYR A 75 -9.50 -4.24 8.59
C TYR A 75 -10.26 -5.38 9.27
N LEU A 76 -10.69 -5.14 10.52
CA LEU A 76 -11.44 -6.12 11.29
C LEU A 76 -12.85 -6.31 10.71
N GLY A 77 -13.24 -7.57 10.50
CA GLY A 77 -14.54 -7.94 9.94
C GLY A 77 -14.55 -8.13 8.42
N GLN A 78 -13.41 -7.99 7.74
CA GLN A 78 -13.27 -8.32 6.33
C GLN A 78 -13.20 -9.85 6.09
N ASP A 79 -13.59 -10.31 4.91
CA ASP A 79 -13.23 -11.64 4.43
C ASP A 79 -11.75 -11.64 4.00
N VAL A 80 -10.90 -12.18 4.86
CA VAL A 80 -9.44 -12.20 4.63
C VAL A 80 -9.08 -13.14 3.48
N LEU A 81 -9.83 -14.22 3.26
CA LEU A 81 -9.53 -15.17 2.20
C LEU A 81 -9.83 -14.56 0.84
N GLU A 82 -10.99 -13.91 0.70
CA GLU A 82 -11.35 -13.16 -0.51
C GLU A 82 -10.31 -12.08 -0.80
N PHE A 83 -9.97 -11.25 0.18
CA PHE A 83 -8.98 -10.17 0.02
C PHE A 83 -7.60 -10.68 -0.43
N LEU A 84 -7.11 -11.77 0.16
CA LEU A 84 -5.81 -12.33 -0.20
C LEU A 84 -5.80 -12.90 -1.63
N ASN A 85 -6.89 -13.55 -2.06
CA ASN A 85 -7.04 -14.03 -3.43
C ASN A 85 -7.06 -12.86 -4.42
N ASP A 86 -7.84 -11.82 -4.15
CA ASP A 86 -7.91 -10.62 -5.00
C ASP A 86 -6.55 -9.95 -5.17
N ILE A 87 -5.78 -9.83 -4.09
CA ILE A 87 -4.44 -9.26 -4.13
C ILE A 87 -3.48 -10.15 -4.92
N LEU A 88 -3.54 -11.46 -4.75
CA LEU A 88 -2.70 -12.40 -5.49
C LEU A 88 -2.98 -12.32 -6.99
N ASP A 89 -4.25 -12.32 -7.38
CA ASP A 89 -4.69 -12.19 -8.76
C ASP A 89 -4.21 -10.87 -9.38
N LYS A 90 -4.30 -9.76 -8.64
CA LYS A 90 -3.78 -8.45 -9.09
C LYS A 90 -2.27 -8.51 -9.36
N ILE A 91 -1.50 -9.08 -8.45
CA ILE A 91 -0.03 -9.21 -8.59
C ILE A 91 0.32 -10.08 -9.81
N GLU A 92 -0.34 -11.23 -9.98
CA GLU A 92 -0.10 -12.10 -11.13
C GLU A 92 -0.40 -11.41 -12.47
N ASN A 93 -1.50 -10.65 -12.53
CA ASN A 93 -1.89 -9.92 -13.74
C ASN A 93 -0.94 -8.77 -14.04
N SER A 94 -0.52 -8.00 -13.03
CA SER A 94 0.51 -6.96 -13.19
C SER A 94 1.83 -7.53 -13.71
N ASN A 95 2.25 -8.70 -13.22
CA ASN A 95 3.49 -9.34 -13.63
C ASN A 95 3.45 -9.88 -15.08
N LYS A 96 2.30 -10.39 -15.52
CA LYS A 96 2.10 -10.80 -16.93
C LYS A 96 2.18 -9.60 -17.88
N VAL A 97 1.52 -8.49 -17.54
CA VAL A 97 1.55 -7.27 -18.37
C VAL A 97 2.97 -6.72 -18.52
N GLU A 98 3.79 -6.79 -17.48
CA GLU A 98 5.17 -6.31 -17.53
C GLU A 98 6.09 -7.23 -18.35
N SER A 99 5.84 -8.55 -18.38
CA SER A 99 6.62 -9.49 -19.16
C SER A 99 6.33 -9.41 -20.67
N GLU A 100 5.09 -9.08 -21.05
CA GLU A 100 4.68 -8.89 -22.44
C GLU A 100 5.18 -7.57 -23.06
N ARG A 101 5.58 -6.60 -22.23
CA ARG A 101 6.13 -5.30 -22.67
C ARG A 101 7.65 -5.30 -22.89
N LYS A 102 8.34 -6.37 -22.49
CA LYS A 102 9.79 -6.56 -22.70
C LYS A 102 10.07 -7.39 -23.93
#